data_AF-A0AA96YAE8-F1
#
_entry.id   AF-A0AA96YAE8-F1
#
_cell.length_a   1.000
_cell.length_b   1.000
_cell.length_c   1.000
_cell.angle_alpha   90.00
_cell.angle_beta   90.00
_cell.angle_gamma   90.00
#
_symmetry.space_group_name_H-M   'P 1'
#
loop_
_entity.id
_entity.type
_entity.pdbx_description
1 polymer ?
#
loop_
_entity_poly.entity_id
_entity_poly.type
_entity_poly.pdbx_seq_one_letter_code
_entity_poly.pdbx_strand_id
1 'polypeptide(L)' 'MSTADQIYELVKAMPEQESRLVLVFAKFVINQLNSERQPVSGLLSDYLGILKDSPNFNEDPVELQRAMRNEWS' A
#
# COMPACT_ATOMS: atom_id res chain seq x y z
N MET A 1 15.47 5.72 -33.96
CA MET A 1 15.92 5.20 -32.64
C MET A 1 14.73 5.16 -31.71
N SER A 2 14.52 4.04 -31.03
CA SER A 2 13.50 3.91 -29.99
C SER A 2 13.92 4.65 -28.72
N THR A 3 12.97 5.02 -27.86
CA THR A 3 13.23 5.61 -26.53
C THR A 3 14.08 4.67 -25.68
N ALA A 4 13.87 3.34 -25.80
CA ALA A 4 14.68 2.34 -25.11
C ALA A 4 16.15 2.37 -25.57
N ASP A 5 16.39 2.52 -26.87
CA ASP A 5 17.74 2.61 -27.44
C ASP A 5 18.47 3.87 -26.96
N GLN A 6 17.75 5.00 -26.86
CA GLN A 6 18.30 6.27 -26.37
C GLN A 6 18.69 6.18 -24.89
N ILE A 7 17.84 5.57 -24.06
CA ILE A 7 18.15 5.34 -22.63
C ILE A 7 19.35 4.42 -22.50
N TYR A 8 19.43 3.36 -23.31
CA TYR A 8 20.54 2.41 -23.27
C TYR A 8 21.88 3.10 -23.60
N GLU A 9 21.97 3.84 -24.70
CA GLU A 9 23.21 4.53 -25.07
C GLU A 9 23.60 5.60 -24.05
N LEU A 10 22.62 6.31 -23.48
CA LEU A 10 22.85 7.31 -22.45
C LEU A 10 23.41 6.67 -21.16
N VAL A 11 22.80 5.60 -20.66
CA VAL A 11 23.23 4.90 -19.44
C VAL A 11 24.58 4.19 -19.63
N LYS A 12 24.83 3.66 -20.83
CA LYS A 12 26.10 2.99 -21.18
C LYS A 12 27.31 3.92 -21.12
N ALA A 13 27.12 5.20 -21.40
CA ALA A 13 28.19 6.21 -21.36
C ALA A 13 28.47 6.75 -19.93
N MET A 14 27.66 6.39 -18.92
CA MET A 14 27.78 6.92 -17.56
C MET A 14 28.78 6.14 -16.68
N PRO A 15 29.35 6.79 -15.65
CA PRO A 15 29.99 6.10 -14.53
C PRO A 15 29.01 5.15 -13.81
N GLU A 16 29.53 4.05 -13.25
CA GLU A 16 28.72 3.01 -12.59
C GLU A 16 27.86 3.55 -11.44
N GLN A 17 28.35 4.56 -10.72
CA GLN A 17 27.64 5.18 -9.61
C GLN A 17 26.35 5.88 -10.08
N GLU A 18 26.40 6.54 -11.24
CA GLU A 18 25.27 7.28 -11.81
C GLU A 18 24.29 6.34 -12.50
N SER A 19 24.78 5.30 -13.20
CA SER A 19 23.91 4.30 -13.83
C SER A 19 23.10 3.49 -12.82
N ARG A 20 23.64 3.29 -11.61
CA ARG A 20 22.92 2.67 -10.50
C ARG A 20 21.69 3.49 -10.07
N LEU A 21 21.77 4.82 -10.10
CA LEU A 21 20.65 5.69 -9.75
C LEU A 21 19.51 5.55 -10.76
N VAL A 22 19.84 5.46 -12.05
CA VAL A 22 18.85 5.23 -13.11
C VAL A 22 18.12 3.90 -12.89
N LEU A 23 18.85 2.85 -12.51
CA LEU A 23 18.26 1.54 -12.20
C LEU A 23 17.34 1.59 -10.97
N VAL A 24 17.74 2.31 -9.91
CA VAL A 24 16.89 2.53 -8.72
C VAL A 24 15.62 3.28 -9.09
N PHE A 25 15.73 4.34 -9.90
CA PHE A 25 14.59 5.12 -10.36
C PHE A 25 13.63 4.30 -11.22
N ALA A 26 14.14 3.51 -12.18
CA ALA A 26 13.31 2.65 -13.01
C ALA A 26 12.51 1.64 -12.17
N LYS A 27 13.14 1.03 -11.15
CA LYS A 27 12.46 0.15 -10.19
C LYS A 27 11.38 0.87 -9.40
N PHE A 28 11.65 2.10 -8.96
CA PHE A 28 10.68 2.92 -8.25
C PHE A 28 9.42 3.16 -9.10
N VAL A 29 9.59 3.58 -10.36
CA VAL A 29 8.46 3.84 -11.28
C VAL A 29 7.63 2.57 -11.51
N ILE A 30 8.28 1.43 -11.73
CA ILE A 30 7.59 0.14 -11.90
C ILE A 30 6.78 -0.22 -10.64
N ASN A 31 7.36 -0.06 -9.46
CA ASN A 31 6.68 -0.36 -8.20
C ASN A 31 5.50 0.58 -7.95
N GLN A 32 5.61 1.86 -8.29
CA GLN A 32 4.51 2.82 -8.15
C GLN A 32 3.35 2.45 -9.08
N LEU A 33 3.61 2.15 -10.35
CA LEU A 33 2.58 1.70 -11.30
C LEU A 33 1.91 0.39 -10.87
N ASN A 34 2.64 -0.50 -10.20
CA ASN A 34 2.07 -1.72 -9.64
C ASN A 34 1.26 -1.46 -8.36
N SER A 35 1.68 -0.48 -7.55
CA SER A 35 0.99 -0.11 -6.29
C SER A 35 -0.32 0.61 -6.56
N GLU A 36 -0.38 1.50 -7.57
CA GLU A 36 -1.61 2.16 -8.01
C GLU A 36 -2.64 1.19 -8.61
N ARG A 37 -2.19 0.01 -9.04
CA ARG A 37 -3.07 -1.07 -9.53
C ARG A 37 -3.56 -2.01 -8.44
N GLN A 38 -3.01 -1.93 -7.23
CA GLN A 38 -3.59 -2.63 -6.10
C GLN A 38 -4.73 -1.76 -5.55
N PRO A 39 -5.99 -2.22 -5.58
CA PRO A 39 -7.03 -1.53 -4.84
C PRO A 39 -6.57 -1.48 -3.39
N VAL A 40 -6.62 -0.30 -2.79
CA VAL A 40 -6.40 -0.12 -1.36
C VAL A 40 -7.60 -0.76 -0.65
N SER A 41 -7.66 -2.10 -0.63
CA SER A 41 -8.68 -2.82 0.09
C SER A 41 -8.29 -2.80 1.56
N GLY A 42 -9.04 -2.05 2.38
CA GLY A 42 -8.88 -2.09 3.82
C GLY A 42 -8.57 -0.74 4.48
N LEU A 43 -9.05 0.37 3.92
CA LEU A 43 -9.09 1.60 4.71
C LEU A 43 -10.09 1.39 5.85
N LEU A 44 -9.75 1.82 7.07
CA LEU A 44 -10.66 1.75 8.22
C LEU A 44 -12.02 2.41 7.93
N SER A 45 -12.03 3.42 7.06
CA SER A 45 -13.25 4.06 6.56
C SER A 45 -14.20 3.11 5.84
N ASP A 46 -13.69 2.07 5.19
CA ASP A 46 -14.50 1.06 4.50
C ASP A 46 -15.28 0.20 5.51
N TYR A 47 -14.82 0.14 6.76
CA TYR A 47 -15.47 -0.60 7.86
C TYR A 47 -16.39 0.27 8.73
N LEU A 48 -16.28 1.61 8.66
CA LEU A 48 -17.10 2.52 9.49
C LEU A 48 -18.61 2.41 9.20
N GLY A 49 -18.99 2.08 7.96
CA GLY A 49 -20.39 1.86 7.60
C GLY A 49 -20.92 0.48 8.01
N ILE A 50 -20.06 -0.55 8.02
CA ILE A 50 -20.44 -1.94 8.33
C ILE A 50 -20.64 -2.12 9.85
N LEU A 51 -19.82 -1.44 10.66
CA LEU A 51 -19.89 -1.51 12.11
C LEU A 51 -21.08 -0.74 12.71
N LYS A 52 -21.59 0.27 12.00
CA LYS A 52 -22.71 1.11 12.46
C LYS A 52 -24.01 0.30 12.64
N ASP A 53 -24.26 -0.64 11.73
CA ASP A 53 -25.45 -1.48 11.75
C ASP A 53 -25.17 -2.87 12.39
N SER A 54 -23.98 -3.05 12.97
CA SER A 54 -23.63 -4.30 13.65
C SER A 54 -24.47 -4.45 14.93
N PRO A 55 -25.20 -5.58 15.08
CA PRO A 55 -25.95 -5.86 16.30
C PRO A 55 -25.08 -5.74 17.57
N ASN A 56 -23.80 -6.18 17.49
CA ASN A 56 -22.88 -6.20 18.62
C ASN A 56 -22.33 -4.82 19.02
N PHE A 57 -22.30 -3.82 18.12
CA PHE A 57 -21.74 -2.50 18.43
C PHE A 57 -22.79 -1.47 18.85
N ASN A 58 -24.08 -1.84 18.82
CA ASN A 58 -25.19 -1.07 19.36
C ASN A 58 -25.61 -1.52 20.77
N GLU A 59 -24.96 -2.54 21.33
CA GLU A 59 -25.14 -2.96 22.72
C GLU A 59 -24.49 -1.96 23.69
N ASP A 60 -24.83 -2.02 24.98
CA ASP A 60 -24.23 -1.13 26.00
C ASP A 60 -22.70 -1.25 25.93
N PRO A 61 -21.96 -0.14 25.69
CA PRO A 61 -20.51 -0.14 25.63
C PRO A 61 -19.85 -0.82 26.84
N VAL A 62 -20.49 -0.79 28.02
CA VAL A 62 -20.00 -1.43 29.23
C VAL A 62 -20.11 -2.96 29.16
N GLU A 63 -21.17 -3.49 28.55
CA GLU A 63 -21.37 -4.93 28.39
C GLU A 63 -20.38 -5.51 27.37
N LEU A 64 -20.16 -4.81 26.26
CA LEU A 64 -19.14 -5.19 25.27
C LEU A 64 -17.74 -5.25 25.90
N GLN A 65 -17.36 -4.23 26.67
CA GLN A 65 -16.07 -4.19 27.38
C GLN A 65 -15.95 -5.28 28.45
N ARG A 66 -17.06 -5.70 29.05
CA ARG A 66 -17.08 -6.81 30.01
C ARG A 66 -16.94 -8.15 29.29
N ALA A 67 -17.62 -8.36 28.17
CA ALA A 67 -17.50 -9.56 27.35
C ALA A 67 -16.06 -9.75 26.83
N MET A 68 -15.47 -8.70 26.23
CA MET A 68 -14.08 -8.75 25.73
C MET A 68 -13.06 -9.08 26.83
N ARG A 69 -13.27 -8.58 28.05
CA ARG A 69 -12.39 -8.87 29.20
C ARG A 69 -12.51 -10.31 29.66
N ASN A 70 -13.73 -10.84 29.67
CA ASN A 70 -13.99 -12.22 30.05
C ASN A 70 -13.47 -13.23 29.02
N GLU A 71 -13.43 -12.86 27.73
CA GLU A 71 -12.85 -13.70 26.67
C GLU A 71 -11.33 -13.85 26.79
N TRP A 72 -10.64 -12.93 27.47
CA TRP A 72 -9.18 -12.93 27.61
C TRP A 72 -8.69 -13.61 28.89
N SER A 73 -9.60 -14.06 29.75
CA SER A 73 -9.33 -14.83 30.97
C SER A 73 -9.54 -16.32 30.75
#